data_AF-F3UZM0-F1
#
_entry.id   AF-F3UZM0-F1
#
_cell.length_a   1.000
_cell.length_b   1.000
_cell.length_c   1.000
_cell.angle_alpha   90.00
_cell.angle_beta   90.00
_cell.angle_gamma   90.00
#
_symmetry.space_group_name_H-M   'P 1'
#
loop_
_entity.id
_entity.type
_entity.pdbx_description
1 polymer ?
#
loop_
_entity_poly.entity_id
_entity_poly.type
_entity_poly.pdbx_seq_one_letter_code
_entity_poly.pdbx_strand_id
1 'polypeptide(L)'
;MGELLRKDYSNLLEKKLHQKEQLSDYIKLIENDFLLKRYERVKEYLDFVSQKWPHQEAIYMLYLRYYFETSQGERLEELVEIIQNGSIYLSKENRERLAFWQS
;
A
#
# COMPACT_ATOMS: atom_id res chain seq x y z
N MET A 1 -8.90 6.52 -22.55
CA MET A 1 -7.63 7.30 -22.53
C MET A 1 -6.88 7.23 -21.20
N GLY A 2 -7.54 7.39 -20.04
CA GLY A 2 -6.86 7.41 -18.73
C GLY A 2 -6.11 6.12 -18.35
N GLU A 3 -6.63 4.94 -18.71
CA GLU A 3 -5.96 3.66 -18.40
C GLU A 3 -4.62 3.49 -19.13
N LEU A 4 -4.55 3.93 -20.40
CA LEU A 4 -3.30 3.89 -21.18
C LEU A 4 -2.22 4.79 -20.55
N LEU A 5 -2.60 6.01 -20.15
CA LEU A 5 -1.68 6.93 -19.44
C LEU A 5 -1.17 6.34 -18.12
N ARG A 6 -2.02 5.61 -17.38
CA ARG A 6 -1.60 4.92 -16.15
C ARG A 6 -0.64 3.75 -16.42
N LYS A 7 -0.83 3.01 -17.52
CA LYS A 7 0.09 1.94 -17.91
C LYS A 7 1.48 2.51 -18.26
N ASP A 8 1.50 3.60 -19.01
CA ASP A 8 2.75 4.31 -19.33
C ASP A 8 3.42 4.86 -18.06
N TYR A 9 2.62 5.37 -17.12
CA TYR A 9 3.12 5.84 -15.84
C TYR A 9 3.77 4.73 -15.01
N SER A 10 3.16 3.54 -14.90
CA SER A 10 3.80 2.37 -14.26
C SER A 10 5.15 2.06 -14.90
N ASN A 11 5.22 2.01 -16.22
CA ASN A 11 6.46 1.70 -16.95
C ASN A 11 7.58 2.73 -16.64
N LEU A 12 7.23 4.01 -16.51
CA LEU A 12 8.19 5.06 -16.16
C LEU A 12 8.69 4.92 -14.71
N LEU A 13 7.80 4.59 -13.78
CA LEU A 13 8.17 4.35 -12.39
C LEU A 13 9.11 3.15 -12.26
N GLU A 14 8.83 2.05 -12.96
CA GLU A 14 9.71 0.87 -12.96
C GLU A 14 11.10 1.19 -13.50
N LYS A 15 11.18 1.90 -14.64
CA LYS A 15 12.46 2.36 -15.19
C LYS A 15 13.24 3.22 -14.21
N LYS A 16 12.56 4.06 -13.44
CA LYS A 16 13.18 4.88 -12.40
C LYS A 16 13.67 4.03 -11.22
N LEU A 17 12.87 3.06 -10.78
CA LEU A 17 13.22 2.13 -9.70
C LEU A 17 14.44 1.28 -10.04
N HIS A 18 14.60 0.87 -11.31
CA HIS A 18 15.80 0.18 -11.78
C HIS A 18 17.09 1.02 -11.67
N GLN A 19 16.99 2.35 -11.70
CA GLN A 19 18.14 3.24 -11.53
C GLN A 19 18.43 3.52 -10.06
N LYS A 20 17.38 3.78 -9.29
CA LYS A 20 17.47 4.04 -7.86
C LYS A 20 16.16 3.70 -7.18
N GLU A 21 16.24 2.74 -6.27
CA GLU A 21 15.08 2.35 -5.47
C GLU A 21 14.75 3.40 -4.42
N GLN A 22 13.53 3.90 -4.46
CA GLN A 22 12.98 4.82 -3.48
C GLN A 22 11.58 4.35 -3.09
N LEU A 23 11.31 4.27 -1.79
CA LEU A 23 10.01 3.85 -1.29
C LEU A 23 8.86 4.70 -1.85
N SER A 24 9.06 6.01 -1.98
CA SER A 24 8.05 6.93 -2.53
C SER A 24 7.65 6.61 -3.97
N ASP A 25 8.56 6.04 -4.78
CA ASP A 25 8.26 5.62 -6.15
C ASP A 25 7.51 4.27 -6.16
N TYR A 26 7.84 3.35 -5.24
CA TYR A 26 7.04 2.13 -5.04
C TYR A 26 5.62 2.43 -4.56
N ILE A 27 5.44 3.36 -3.61
CA ILE A 27 4.10 3.78 -3.14
C ILE A 27 3.26 4.28 -4.31
N LYS A 28 3.81 5.16 -5.16
CA LYS A 28 3.12 5.67 -6.36
C LYS A 28 2.77 4.55 -7.34
N LEU A 29 3.65 3.56 -7.49
CA LEU A 29 3.42 2.43 -8.38
C LEU A 29 2.26 1.56 -7.86
N ILE A 30 2.27 1.23 -6.58
CA ILE A 30 1.20 0.49 -5.90
C ILE A 30 -0.13 1.24 -6.00
N GLU A 31 -0.14 2.55 -5.72
CA GLU A 31 -1.35 3.39 -5.85
C GLU A 31 -1.89 3.40 -7.29
N ASN A 32 -1.01 3.47 -8.28
CA ASN A 32 -1.43 3.41 -9.68
C ASN A 32 -1.99 2.03 -10.05
N ASP A 33 -1.39 0.95 -9.55
CA ASP A 33 -1.86 -0.42 -9.78
C ASP A 33 -3.19 -0.71 -9.07
N PHE A 34 -3.46 -0.11 -7.90
CA PHE A 34 -4.81 -0.08 -7.31
C PHE A 34 -5.84 0.53 -8.26
N LEU A 35 -5.53 1.68 -8.87
CA LEU A 35 -6.44 2.34 -9.83
C LEU A 35 -6.65 1.52 -11.11
N LEU A 36 -5.70 0.65 -11.44
CA LEU A 36 -5.78 -0.30 -12.55
C LEU A 36 -6.37 -1.66 -12.13
N LYS A 37 -6.74 -1.83 -10.85
CA LYS A 37 -7.24 -3.09 -10.26
C LYS A 37 -6.30 -4.28 -10.45
N ARG A 38 -4.99 -4.04 -10.46
CA ARG A 38 -3.95 -5.07 -10.63
C ARG A 38 -3.50 -5.63 -9.28
N TYR A 39 -4.44 -6.27 -8.57
CA TYR A 39 -4.25 -6.66 -7.18
C TYR A 39 -3.11 -7.66 -6.93
N GLU A 40 -2.84 -8.57 -7.87
CA GLU A 40 -1.69 -9.49 -7.78
C GLU A 40 -0.37 -8.70 -7.72
N ARG A 41 -0.20 -7.74 -8.63
CA ARG A 41 0.98 -6.88 -8.69
C ARG A 41 1.09 -5.94 -7.48
N VAL A 42 -0.05 -5.43 -7.00
CA VAL A 42 -0.12 -4.68 -5.74
C VAL A 42 0.44 -5.53 -4.59
N LYS A 43 0.02 -6.80 -4.49
CA LYS A 43 0.48 -7.70 -3.42
C LYS A 43 1.98 -7.98 -3.52
N GLU A 44 2.49 -8.26 -4.72
CA GLU A 44 3.93 -8.46 -4.95
C GLU A 44 4.77 -7.29 -4.46
N TYR A 45 4.41 -6.06 -4.85
CA TYR A 45 5.15 -4.88 -4.40
C TYR A 45 4.94 -4.60 -2.92
N LEU A 46 3.74 -4.85 -2.36
CA LEU A 46 3.50 -4.70 -0.93
C LEU A 46 4.40 -5.61 -0.10
N ASP A 47 4.48 -6.89 -0.47
CA ASP A 47 5.35 -7.87 0.19
C ASP A 47 6.82 -7.46 0.11
N PHE A 48 7.24 -6.98 -1.06
CA PHE A 48 8.61 -6.49 -1.26
C PHE A 48 8.92 -5.27 -0.38
N VAL A 49 8.08 -4.22 -0.42
CA VAL A 49 8.37 -2.99 0.33
C VAL A 49 8.25 -3.21 1.83
N SER A 50 7.37 -4.09 2.30
CA SER A 50 7.22 -4.37 3.73
C SER A 50 8.43 -5.08 4.32
N GLN A 51 9.09 -5.94 3.54
CA GLN A 51 10.35 -6.58 3.97
C GLN A 51 11.49 -5.57 4.02
N LYS A 52 11.54 -4.65 3.05
CA LYS A 52 12.64 -3.70 2.89
C LYS A 52 12.53 -2.47 3.78
N TRP A 53 11.30 -2.03 4.08
CA TRP A 53 11.00 -0.84 4.88
C TRP A 53 9.91 -1.12 5.95
N PRO A 54 10.12 -2.06 6.88
CA PRO A 54 9.07 -2.61 7.75
C PRO A 54 8.39 -1.61 8.71
N HIS A 55 9.01 -0.46 8.98
CA HIS A 55 8.51 0.52 9.97
C HIS A 55 7.81 1.74 9.33
N GLN A 56 7.42 1.65 8.06
CA GLN A 56 6.83 2.78 7.34
C GLN A 56 5.31 2.71 7.38
N GLU A 57 4.69 3.69 8.06
CA GLU A 57 3.22 3.73 8.22
C GLU A 57 2.46 3.64 6.89
N ALA A 58 3.00 4.23 5.83
CA ALA A 58 2.38 4.22 4.51
C ALA A 58 2.14 2.79 3.98
N ILE A 59 3.03 1.84 4.31
CA ILE A 59 2.89 0.45 3.87
C ILE A 59 1.71 -0.22 4.56
N TYR A 60 1.52 0.03 5.86
CA TYR A 60 0.37 -0.47 6.61
C TYR A 60 -0.94 0.09 6.05
N MET A 61 -0.97 1.38 5.70
CA MET A 61 -2.14 1.99 5.06
C MET A 61 -2.46 1.36 3.70
N LEU A 62 -1.45 1.01 2.91
CA LEU A 62 -1.66 0.31 1.64
C LEU A 62 -2.14 -1.12 1.84
N TYR A 63 -1.68 -1.85 2.86
CA TYR A 63 -2.21 -3.17 3.19
C TYR A 63 -3.68 -3.13 3.64
N LEU A 64 -4.06 -2.16 4.48
CA LEU A 64 -5.47 -1.97 4.87
C LEU A 64 -6.36 -1.79 3.63
N ARG A 65 -5.93 -0.90 2.72
CA ARG A 65 -6.62 -0.70 1.44
C ARG A 65 -6.67 -1.97 0.61
N TYR A 66 -5.58 -2.73 0.53
CA TYR A 66 -5.53 -3.99 -0.20
C TYR A 66 -6.54 -5.00 0.33
N TYR A 67 -6.55 -5.25 1.64
CA TYR A 67 -7.48 -6.20 2.25
C TYR A 67 -8.93 -5.73 2.10
N PHE A 68 -9.19 -4.43 2.17
CA PHE A 68 -10.52 -3.89 1.90
C PHE A 68 -10.96 -4.11 0.45
N GLU A 69 -10.17 -3.67 -0.54
CA GLU A 69 -10.54 -3.76 -1.96
C GLU A 69 -10.61 -5.22 -2.48
N THR A 70 -9.93 -6.15 -1.81
CA THR A 70 -9.96 -7.59 -2.13
C THR A 70 -10.89 -8.40 -1.23
N SER A 71 -11.69 -7.75 -0.39
CA SER A 71 -12.68 -8.38 0.51
C SER A 71 -12.09 -9.41 1.48
N GLN A 72 -10.86 -9.19 1.95
CA GLN A 72 -10.18 -10.03 2.93
C GLN A 72 -10.42 -9.49 4.36
N GLY A 73 -11.66 -9.59 4.83
CA GLY A 73 -12.10 -9.04 6.13
C GLY A 73 -11.24 -9.52 7.31
N GLU A 74 -11.01 -10.82 7.43
CA GLU A 74 -10.20 -11.41 8.53
C GLU A 74 -8.78 -10.81 8.55
N ARG A 75 -8.13 -10.67 7.38
CA ARG A 75 -6.79 -10.07 7.28
C ARG A 75 -6.78 -8.58 7.60
N LEU A 76 -7.86 -7.89 7.28
CA LEU A 76 -8.01 -6.48 7.61
C LEU A 76 -8.10 -6.31 9.13
N GLU A 77 -8.93 -7.10 9.81
CA GLU A 77 -9.07 -7.09 11.27
C GLU A 77 -7.75 -7.43 11.97
N GLU A 78 -7.08 -8.52 11.56
CA GLU A 78 -5.75 -8.91 12.06
C GLU A 78 -4.75 -7.76 11.94
N LEU A 79 -4.74 -7.07 10.80
CA LEU A 79 -3.82 -5.96 10.55
C LEU A 79 -4.13 -4.74 11.43
N VAL A 80 -5.42 -4.41 11.61
CA VAL A 80 -5.84 -3.32 12.51
C VAL A 80 -5.36 -3.59 13.93
N GLU A 81 -5.52 -4.81 14.43
CA GLU A 81 -5.04 -5.22 15.76
C GLU A 81 -3.51 -5.12 15.88
N ILE A 82 -2.77 -5.58 14.87
CA ILE A 82 -1.30 -5.48 14.84
C ILE A 82 -0.85 -4.02 14.92
N ILE A 83 -1.50 -3.13 14.18
CA ILE A 83 -1.13 -1.71 14.16
C ILE A 83 -1.43 -1.04 15.51
N GLN A 84 -2.51 -1.44 16.20
CA GLN A 84 -2.91 -0.89 17.49
C GLN A 84 -2.05 -1.39 18.66
N ASN A 85 -1.76 -2.70 18.67
CA ASN A 85 -1.00 -3.34 19.73
C ASN A 85 0.51 -3.26 19.50
N GLY A 86 0.93 -2.96 18.27
CA GLY A 86 2.33 -2.83 17.88
C GLY A 86 2.95 -1.50 18.27
N SER A 87 4.29 -1.45 18.22
CA SER A 87 5.09 -0.22 18.40
C SER A 87 5.16 0.66 17.14
N ILE A 88 4.30 0.41 16.15
CA ILE A 88 4.32 1.13 14.88
C ILE A 88 3.80 2.54 15.11
N TYR A 89 4.64 3.54 14.84
CA TYR A 89 4.20 4.92 14.91
C TYR A 89 3.25 5.22 13.76
N LEU A 90 2.02 5.59 14.09
CA LEU A 90 1.09 6.21 13.16
C LEU A 90 1.04 7.72 13.38
N SER A 91 0.89 8.47 12.30
CA SER A 91 0.46 9.85 12.35
C SER A 91 -0.96 9.97 12.95
N LYS A 92 -1.27 11.17 13.47
CA LYS A 92 -2.62 11.46 14.02
C LYS A 92 -3.72 11.21 12.98
N GLU A 93 -3.47 11.64 11.74
CA GLU A 93 -4.38 11.45 10.61
C GLU A 93 -4.67 9.96 10.35
N ASN A 94 -3.65 9.11 10.30
CA ASN A 94 -3.84 7.68 10.06
C ASN A 94 -4.53 6.96 11.23
N ARG A 95 -4.32 7.42 12.47
CA ARG A 95 -5.11 6.94 13.62
C ARG A 95 -6.59 7.26 13.49
N GLU A 96 -6.93 8.47 13.08
CA GLU A 96 -8.33 8.87 12.87
C GLU A 96 -8.97 8.06 11.73
N ARG A 97 -8.23 7.81 10.64
CA ARG A 97 -8.68 6.93 9.55
C ARG A 97 -8.90 5.49 10.00
N LEU A 98 -8.05 4.98 10.89
CA LEU A 98 -8.21 3.64 11.45
C LEU A 98 -9.44 3.52 12.34
N ALA A 99 -9.76 4.56 13.11
CA ALA A 99 -10.95 4.56 13.97
C ALA A 99 -12.26 4.40 13.19
N PHE A 100 -12.31 4.86 11.93
CA PHE A 100 -13.46 4.65 11.04
C PHE A 100 -13.75 3.17 10.77
N TRP A 101 -12.73 2.32 10.69
CA TRP A 101 -12.91 0.88 10.44
C TRP A 101 -13.47 0.10 11.63
N GLN A 102 -13.65 0.78 12.77
CA GLN A 102 -14.17 0.19 14.01
C GLN A 102 -15.61 0.60 14.33
N SER A 103 -16.21 1.51 13.54
CA SER A 103 -17.59 1.98 13.74
C SER A 103 -18.57 1.26 12.84
#